data_AF-A0A6B0Z753-F1
#
_entry.id   AF-A0A6B0Z753-F1
#
_cell.length_a   1.000
_cell.length_b   1.000
_cell.length_c   1.000
_cell.angle_alpha   90.00
_cell.angle_beta   90.00
_cell.angle_gamma   90.00
#
_symmetry.space_group_name_H-M   'P 1'
#
loop_
_entity.id
_entity.type
_entity.pdbx_description
1 polymer ?
#
loop_
_entity_poly.entity_id
_entity_poly.type
_entity_poly.pdbx_seq_one_letter_code
_entity_poly.pdbx_strand_id
1 'polypeptide(L)'
;MSARRMPVVVPVLLVLALLWVLLVLVAVQPDPSVPNSLPHPDIDGMMAGSDGLARLADIGWPAFSLQAATLILVLLMIALGVSRRYRTLPFWLGLAATAILFLLVWARIFLGYQHFLSTEEVDYLLGFPAPTAWVAYGIWASGLALLAFYVVGFRRFIYTHEDEAEFDRLVEDLKGEGRPALPDGE
;
A
#
# COMPACT_ATOMS: atom_id res chain seq x y z
N MET A 1 -11.83 -30.08 14.13
CA MET A 1 -10.83 -29.93 13.05
C MET A 1 -10.21 -28.55 13.15
N SER A 2 -8.99 -28.45 13.69
CA SER A 2 -8.26 -27.19 13.79
C SER A 2 -7.66 -26.86 12.43
N ALA A 3 -8.32 -25.99 11.67
CA ALA A 3 -7.74 -25.42 10.45
C ALA A 3 -6.44 -24.72 10.85
N ARG A 4 -5.31 -25.23 10.36
CA ARG A 4 -3.97 -24.68 10.55
C ARG A 4 -3.99 -23.24 10.00
N ARG A 5 -4.34 -22.25 10.82
CA ARG A 5 -4.42 -20.85 10.40
C ARG A 5 -3.05 -20.44 9.92
N MET A 6 -2.90 -20.24 8.60
CA MET A 6 -1.63 -19.86 7.99
C MET A 6 -1.08 -18.61 8.70
N PRO A 7 0.18 -18.63 9.15
CA PRO A 7 0.78 -17.45 9.75
C PRO A 7 0.92 -16.38 8.68
N VAL A 8 0.43 -15.16 8.96
CA VAL A 8 0.53 -13.98 8.05
C VAL A 8 1.96 -13.68 7.62
N VAL A 9 2.96 -14.17 8.36
CA VAL A 9 4.38 -14.11 7.98
C VAL A 9 4.64 -14.76 6.61
N VAL A 10 3.98 -15.87 6.28
CA VAL A 10 4.19 -16.54 4.98
C VAL A 10 3.76 -15.66 3.80
N PRO A 11 2.51 -15.14 3.73
CA PRO A 11 2.13 -14.24 2.64
C PRO A 11 2.97 -12.96 2.62
N VAL A 12 3.39 -12.42 3.78
CA VAL A 12 4.34 -11.30 3.84
C VAL A 12 5.63 -11.63 3.11
N LEU A 13 6.26 -12.76 3.43
CA LEU A 13 7.53 -13.18 2.81
C LEU A 13 7.36 -13.42 1.30
N LEU A 14 6.24 -14.01 0.89
CA LEU A 14 5.93 -14.21 -0.54
C LEU A 14 5.79 -12.89 -1.28
N VAL A 15 5.10 -11.90 -0.70
CA VAL A 15 4.96 -10.56 -1.31
C VAL A 15 6.30 -9.83 -1.33
N LEU A 16 7.12 -9.94 -0.28
CA LEU A 16 8.47 -9.37 -0.28
C LEU A 16 9.37 -10.00 -1.34
N ALA A 17 9.30 -11.32 -1.53
CA ALA A 17 10.03 -12.01 -2.59
C ALA A 17 9.54 -11.54 -3.97
N LEU A 18 8.22 -11.40 -4.16
CA LEU A 18 7.64 -10.86 -5.39
C LEU A 18 8.13 -9.42 -5.67
N LEU A 19 8.15 -8.55 -4.66
CA LEU A 19 8.66 -7.18 -4.79
C LEU A 19 10.12 -7.17 -5.22
N TRP A 20 10.95 -8.04 -4.64
CA TRP A 20 12.34 -8.19 -5.06
C TRP A 20 12.47 -8.63 -6.52
N VAL A 21 11.69 -9.63 -6.95
CA VAL A 21 11.67 -10.08 -8.34
C VAL A 21 11.25 -8.95 -9.28
N LEU A 22 10.21 -8.20 -8.93
CA LEU A 22 9.74 -7.06 -9.73
C LEU A 22 10.75 -5.92 -9.78
N LEU A 23 11.44 -5.64 -8.68
CA LEU A 23 12.50 -4.64 -8.62
C LEU A 23 13.66 -5.03 -9.54
N VAL A 24 14.12 -6.28 -9.47
CA VAL A 24 15.18 -6.80 -10.35
C VAL A 24 14.71 -6.76 -11.80
N LEU A 25 13.47 -7.17 -12.09
CA LEU A 25 12.89 -7.11 -13.42
C LEU A 25 12.94 -5.68 -14.00
N VAL A 26 12.56 -4.66 -13.22
CA VAL A 26 12.64 -3.25 -13.63
C VAL A 26 14.10 -2.82 -13.82
N ALA A 27 15.01 -3.21 -12.91
CA ALA A 27 16.41 -2.78 -12.94
C ALA A 27 17.21 -3.37 -14.11
N VAL A 28 16.80 -4.51 -14.68
CA VAL A 28 17.46 -5.13 -15.84
C VAL A 28 16.84 -4.75 -17.18
N GLN A 29 15.78 -3.92 -17.20
CA GLN A 29 15.23 -3.44 -18.45
C GLN A 29 16.23 -2.54 -19.18
N PRO A 30 16.28 -2.60 -20.51
CA PRO A 30 17.11 -1.67 -21.29
C PRO A 30 16.64 -0.23 -21.06
N ASP A 31 17.55 0.72 -21.22
CA ASP A 31 17.16 2.11 -21.32
C ASP A 31 16.20 2.28 -22.51
N PRO A 32 15.16 3.13 -22.38
CA PRO A 32 14.23 3.36 -23.45
C PRO A 32 14.95 3.87 -24.70
N SER A 33 14.55 3.37 -25.87
CA SER A 33 15.13 3.74 -27.17
C SER A 33 14.90 5.19 -27.57
N VAL A 34 14.08 5.91 -26.80
CA VAL A 34 13.76 7.32 -26.97
C VAL A 34 14.39 8.16 -25.83
N PRO A 35 14.88 9.39 -26.10
CA PRO A 35 15.35 10.30 -25.07
C PRO A 35 14.25 10.55 -24.03
N ASN A 36 14.56 10.91 -22.79
CA ASN A 36 13.52 11.26 -21.80
C ASN A 36 12.80 12.59 -22.10
N SER A 37 13.49 13.50 -22.79
CA SER A 37 13.01 14.84 -23.11
C SER A 37 13.60 15.34 -24.43
N LEU A 38 12.84 16.18 -25.13
CA LEU A 38 13.25 16.87 -26.36
C LEU A 38 13.10 18.38 -26.17
N PRO A 39 13.89 19.21 -26.87
CA PRO A 39 13.65 20.66 -26.88
C PRO A 39 12.22 20.98 -27.35
N HIS A 40 11.56 21.92 -26.67
CA HIS A 40 10.24 22.40 -27.07
C HIS A 40 10.35 23.12 -28.42
N PRO A 41 9.49 22.85 -29.42
CA PRO A 41 9.63 23.40 -30.76
C PRO A 41 9.54 24.94 -30.79
N ASP A 42 8.71 25.52 -29.91
CA ASP A 42 8.39 26.95 -29.94
C ASP A 42 9.00 27.80 -28.81
N ILE A 43 9.61 27.16 -27.79
CA ILE A 43 10.05 27.86 -26.57
C ILE A 43 11.52 27.52 -26.30
N ASP A 44 12.40 28.44 -26.68
CA ASP A 44 13.84 28.31 -26.47
C ASP A 44 14.18 28.08 -25.00
N GLY A 45 14.99 27.04 -24.74
CA GLY A 45 15.40 26.65 -23.39
C GLY A 45 14.39 25.80 -22.62
N MET A 46 13.19 25.55 -23.15
CA MET A 46 12.22 24.63 -22.55
C MET A 46 12.41 23.20 -23.08
N MET A 47 12.32 22.21 -22.19
CA MET A 47 12.33 20.79 -22.55
C MET A 47 10.91 20.22 -22.42
N ALA A 48 10.45 19.54 -23.45
CA ALA A 48 9.21 18.78 -23.47
C ALA A 48 9.48 17.29 -23.21
N GLY A 49 8.51 16.58 -22.63
CA GLY A 49 8.55 15.12 -22.60
C GLY A 49 8.53 14.56 -24.02
N SER A 50 9.36 13.55 -24.28
CA SER A 50 9.31 12.77 -25.51
C SER A 50 8.17 11.75 -25.47
N ASP A 51 8.12 10.84 -26.45
CA ASP A 51 7.16 9.72 -26.52
C ASP A 51 7.10 8.93 -25.21
N GLY A 52 6.05 9.18 -24.42
CA GLY A 52 5.84 8.55 -23.13
C GLY A 52 5.45 7.08 -23.24
N LEU A 53 4.83 6.66 -24.35
CA LEU A 53 4.42 5.27 -24.55
C LEU A 53 5.63 4.40 -24.84
N ALA A 54 6.54 4.86 -25.70
CA ALA A 54 7.82 4.20 -25.94
C ALA A 54 8.66 4.10 -24.66
N ARG A 55 8.65 5.14 -23.80
CA ARG A 55 9.36 5.12 -22.50
C ARG A 55 8.79 4.10 -21.51
N LEU A 56 7.48 3.81 -21.58
CA LEU A 56 6.82 2.86 -20.70
C LEU A 56 6.74 1.44 -21.25
N ALA A 57 7.14 1.20 -22.50
CA ALA A 57 6.94 -0.08 -23.18
C ALA A 57 7.45 -1.28 -22.35
N ASP A 58 8.65 -1.17 -21.80
CA ASP A 58 9.31 -2.26 -21.08
C ASP A 58 9.09 -2.20 -19.55
N ILE A 59 8.86 -1.02 -18.99
CA ILE A 59 8.78 -0.81 -17.53
C ILE A 59 7.35 -0.59 -17.00
N GLY A 60 6.37 -0.30 -17.85
CA GLY A 60 5.03 0.12 -17.45
C GLY A 60 4.30 -0.92 -16.59
N TRP A 61 4.14 -2.13 -17.10
CA TRP A 61 3.48 -3.23 -16.38
C TRP A 61 4.28 -3.75 -15.17
N PRO A 62 5.62 -3.88 -15.25
CA PRO A 62 6.44 -4.13 -14.07
C PRO A 62 6.24 -3.09 -12.96
N ALA A 63 6.27 -1.79 -13.29
CA ALA A 63 6.06 -0.71 -12.33
C ALA A 63 4.63 -0.73 -11.75
N PHE A 64 3.61 -0.99 -12.58
CA PHE A 64 2.24 -1.20 -12.13
C PHE A 64 2.15 -2.32 -11.08
N SER A 65 2.75 -3.47 -11.39
CA SER A 65 2.73 -4.65 -10.54
C SER A 65 3.49 -4.42 -9.23
N LEU A 66 4.63 -3.71 -9.30
CA LEU A 66 5.45 -3.36 -8.14
C LEU A 66 4.66 -2.52 -7.15
N GLN A 67 3.98 -1.48 -7.64
CA GLN A 67 3.15 -0.63 -6.79
C GLN A 67 1.94 -1.38 -6.23
N ALA A 68 1.28 -2.22 -7.04
CA ALA A 68 0.17 -3.06 -6.57
C ALA A 68 0.62 -4.03 -5.44
N ALA A 69 1.76 -4.69 -5.61
CA ALA A 69 2.34 -5.55 -4.58
C ALA A 69 2.73 -4.76 -3.32
N THR A 70 3.20 -3.52 -3.47
CA THR A 70 3.53 -2.64 -2.34
C THR A 70 2.27 -2.28 -1.52
N LEU A 71 1.16 -1.97 -2.19
CA LEU A 71 -0.12 -1.71 -1.54
C LEU A 71 -0.61 -2.95 -0.77
N ILE A 72 -0.48 -4.14 -1.35
CA ILE A 72 -0.80 -5.40 -0.67
C ILE A 72 0.10 -5.60 0.55
N LEU A 73 1.41 -5.33 0.42
CA LEU A 73 2.35 -5.46 1.53
C LEU A 73 1.95 -4.58 2.72
N VAL A 74 1.58 -3.32 2.49
CA VAL A 74 1.12 -2.41 3.55
C VAL A 74 -0.06 -3.00 4.32
N LEU A 75 -1.04 -3.57 3.63
CA LEU A 75 -2.20 -4.20 4.27
C LEU A 75 -1.83 -5.48 5.03
N LEU A 76 -0.87 -6.25 4.51
CA LEU A 76 -0.33 -7.40 5.23
C LEU A 76 0.46 -7.01 6.48
N MET A 77 1.14 -5.85 6.48
CA MET A 77 1.80 -5.30 7.67
C MET A 77 0.80 -4.96 8.76
N ILE A 78 -0.35 -4.39 8.39
CA ILE A 78 -1.45 -4.14 9.33
C ILE A 78 -1.95 -5.46 9.92
N ALA A 79 -2.19 -6.47 9.08
CA ALA A 79 -2.58 -7.79 9.55
C ALA A 79 -1.53 -8.46 10.44
N LEU A 80 -0.24 -8.21 10.19
CA LEU A 80 0.85 -8.72 11.01
C LEU A 80 0.81 -8.12 12.42
N GLY A 81 0.50 -6.83 12.55
CA GLY A 81 0.36 -6.13 13.84
C GLY A 81 -0.87 -6.56 14.65
N VAL A 82 -1.91 -7.10 14.00
CA VAL A 82 -3.10 -7.64 14.70
C VAL A 82 -2.78 -9.00 15.30
N SER A 83 -3.09 -9.23 16.58
CA SER A 83 -2.89 -10.53 17.22
C SER A 83 -3.67 -11.65 16.50
N ARG A 84 -3.09 -12.85 16.42
CA ARG A 84 -3.71 -14.00 15.74
C ARG A 84 -5.11 -14.33 16.26
N ARG A 85 -5.38 -14.06 17.55
CA ARG A 85 -6.70 -14.28 18.17
C ARG A 85 -7.79 -13.41 17.56
N TYR A 86 -7.45 -12.22 17.07
CA TYR A 86 -8.40 -11.22 16.57
C TYR A 86 -8.52 -11.14 15.05
N ARG A 87 -7.71 -11.90 14.29
CA ARG A 87 -7.80 -12.03 12.82
C ARG A 87 -9.00 -12.89 12.40
N THR A 88 -10.19 -12.41 12.75
CA THR A 88 -11.49 -13.04 12.49
C THR A 88 -11.93 -12.81 11.03
N LEU A 89 -12.99 -13.49 10.59
CA LEU A 89 -13.53 -13.30 9.24
C LEU A 89 -13.91 -11.82 8.94
N PRO A 90 -14.58 -11.08 9.85
CA PRO A 90 -14.86 -9.66 9.63
C PRO A 90 -13.60 -8.79 9.45
N PHE A 91 -12.51 -9.10 10.17
CA PHE A 91 -11.23 -8.43 9.98
C PHE A 91 -10.70 -8.65 8.55
N TRP A 92 -10.69 -9.90 8.08
CA TRP A 92 -10.21 -10.22 6.74
C TRP A 92 -11.09 -9.65 5.63
N LEU A 93 -12.42 -9.64 5.81
CA LEU A 93 -13.34 -9.03 4.85
C LEU A 93 -13.12 -7.51 4.76
N GLY A 94 -12.96 -6.83 5.90
CA GLY A 94 -12.67 -5.40 5.92
C GLY A 94 -11.33 -5.08 5.24
N LEU A 95 -10.28 -5.83 5.59
CA LEU A 95 -8.96 -5.66 4.98
C LEU A 95 -8.99 -5.93 3.46
N ALA A 96 -9.71 -6.97 3.02
CA ALA A 96 -9.88 -7.28 1.61
C ALA A 96 -10.66 -6.20 0.86
N ALA A 97 -11.73 -5.65 1.45
CA ALA A 97 -12.46 -4.53 0.86
C ALA A 97 -11.57 -3.30 0.69
N THR A 98 -10.75 -2.98 1.70
CA THR A 98 -9.76 -1.90 1.59
C THR A 98 -8.71 -2.20 0.51
N ALA A 99 -8.23 -3.43 0.39
CA ALA A 99 -7.30 -3.84 -0.66
C ALA A 99 -7.88 -3.62 -2.07
N ILE A 100 -9.12 -4.07 -2.29
CA ILE A 100 -9.81 -3.90 -3.58
C ILE A 100 -9.91 -2.42 -3.94
N LEU A 101 -10.25 -1.56 -2.97
CA LEU A 101 -10.34 -0.11 -3.21
C LEU A 101 -8.98 0.50 -3.58
N PHE A 102 -7.91 0.17 -2.86
CA PHE A 102 -6.56 0.64 -3.19
C PHE A 102 -6.10 0.19 -4.59
N LEU A 103 -6.31 -1.08 -4.90
CA LEU A 103 -5.93 -1.64 -6.20
C LEU A 103 -6.76 -1.06 -7.35
N LEU A 104 -8.06 -0.82 -7.12
CA LEU A 104 -8.93 -0.16 -8.10
C LEU A 104 -8.43 1.26 -8.38
N VAL A 105 -8.18 2.06 -7.34
CA VAL A 105 -7.66 3.42 -7.51
C VAL A 105 -6.35 3.42 -8.29
N TRP A 106 -5.42 2.54 -7.93
CA TRP A 106 -4.16 2.40 -8.65
C TRP A 106 -4.35 2.01 -10.13
N ALA A 107 -5.22 1.05 -10.40
CA ALA A 107 -5.56 0.66 -11.77
C ALA A 107 -6.16 1.81 -12.58
N ARG A 108 -7.04 2.63 -11.98
CA ARG A 108 -7.63 3.79 -12.65
C ARG A 108 -6.59 4.87 -12.98
N ILE A 109 -5.62 5.10 -12.10
CA ILE A 109 -4.50 6.02 -12.35
C ILE A 109 -3.65 5.51 -13.52
N PHE A 110 -3.21 4.25 -13.46
CA PHE A 110 -2.31 3.66 -14.45
C PHE A 110 -2.94 3.52 -15.82
N LEU A 111 -4.14 2.94 -15.90
CA LEU A 111 -4.85 2.76 -17.17
C LEU A 111 -5.28 4.10 -17.78
N GLY A 112 -5.67 5.07 -16.95
CA GLY A 112 -6.00 6.41 -17.44
C GLY A 112 -4.77 7.12 -18.00
N TYR A 113 -3.60 6.95 -17.37
CA TYR A 113 -2.35 7.48 -17.91
C TYR A 113 -1.94 6.82 -19.23
N GLN A 114 -2.05 5.50 -19.34
CA GLN A 114 -1.80 4.81 -20.61
C GLN A 114 -2.78 5.24 -21.71
N HIS A 115 -4.06 5.43 -21.36
CA HIS A 115 -5.05 5.91 -22.30
C HIS A 115 -4.66 7.28 -22.86
N PHE A 116 -4.35 8.24 -21.99
CA PHE A 116 -3.85 9.55 -22.39
C PHE A 116 -2.61 9.46 -23.29
N LEU A 117 -1.64 8.61 -22.96
CA LEU A 117 -0.44 8.44 -23.81
C LEU A 117 -0.77 7.87 -25.20
N SER A 118 -1.86 7.11 -25.33
CA SER A 118 -2.26 6.48 -26.60
C SER A 118 -3.18 7.34 -27.47
N THR A 119 -3.97 8.23 -26.85
CA THR A 119 -5.00 9.02 -27.55
C THR A 119 -4.74 10.52 -27.53
N GLU A 120 -3.88 10.99 -26.62
CA GLU A 120 -3.69 12.41 -26.27
C GLU A 120 -4.97 13.11 -25.79
N GLU A 121 -6.04 12.35 -25.55
CA GLU A 121 -7.32 12.87 -25.07
C GLU A 121 -7.31 13.01 -23.54
N VAL A 122 -7.83 14.15 -23.06
CA VAL A 122 -7.90 14.44 -21.62
C VAL A 122 -9.35 14.50 -21.18
N ASP A 123 -9.78 13.45 -20.48
CA ASP A 123 -11.04 13.46 -19.73
C ASP A 123 -10.89 14.22 -18.41
N TYR A 124 -11.94 14.92 -17.99
CA TYR A 124 -11.95 15.66 -16.72
C TYR A 124 -12.96 15.07 -15.74
N LEU A 125 -12.57 15.03 -14.47
CA LEU A 125 -13.42 14.67 -13.35
C LEU A 125 -13.24 15.69 -12.23
N LEU A 126 -14.33 16.39 -11.88
CA LEU A 126 -14.36 17.40 -10.81
C LEU A 126 -13.21 18.43 -10.89
N GLY A 127 -12.91 18.91 -12.10
CA GLY A 127 -11.92 19.95 -12.35
C GLY A 127 -10.48 19.48 -12.57
N PHE A 128 -10.19 18.17 -12.46
CA PHE A 128 -8.88 17.62 -12.77
C PHE A 128 -8.94 16.64 -13.95
N PRO A 129 -7.84 16.48 -14.71
CA PRO A 129 -7.68 15.33 -15.59
C PRO A 129 -7.99 14.03 -14.85
N ALA A 130 -8.68 13.08 -15.48
CA ALA A 130 -9.21 11.90 -14.80
C ALA A 130 -8.15 11.11 -14.00
N PRO A 131 -6.92 10.84 -14.51
CA PRO A 131 -5.88 10.18 -13.72
C PRO A 131 -5.47 10.99 -12.49
N THR A 132 -5.34 12.31 -12.63
CA THR A 132 -5.05 13.25 -11.52
C THR A 132 -6.19 13.27 -10.50
N ALA A 133 -7.44 13.21 -10.94
CA ALA A 133 -8.59 13.11 -10.05
C ALA A 133 -8.57 11.81 -9.22
N TRP A 134 -8.14 10.68 -9.79
CA TRP A 134 -7.96 9.44 -9.04
C TRP A 134 -6.78 9.49 -8.06
N VAL A 135 -5.69 10.17 -8.40
CA VAL A 135 -4.62 10.47 -7.44
C VAL A 135 -5.15 11.33 -6.29
N ALA A 136 -5.82 12.44 -6.60
CA ALA A 136 -6.28 13.40 -5.59
C ALA A 136 -7.41 12.83 -4.74
N TYR A 137 -8.50 12.35 -5.34
CA TYR A 137 -9.68 11.92 -4.60
C TYR A 137 -9.64 10.43 -4.25
N GLY A 138 -9.13 9.59 -5.15
CA GLY A 138 -9.09 8.14 -4.95
C GLY A 138 -8.14 7.73 -3.83
N ILE A 139 -6.94 8.31 -3.76
CA ILE A 139 -5.98 8.01 -2.68
C ILE A 139 -6.52 8.50 -1.32
N TRP A 140 -7.15 9.67 -1.28
CA TRP A 140 -7.75 10.18 -0.05
C TRP A 140 -8.93 9.30 0.40
N ALA A 141 -9.79 8.90 -0.53
CA ALA A 141 -10.91 8.00 -0.23
C ALA A 141 -10.44 6.64 0.28
N SER A 142 -9.39 6.05 -0.31
CA SER A 142 -8.83 4.78 0.15
C SER A 142 -8.12 4.89 1.50
N GLY A 143 -7.40 5.99 1.74
CA GLY A 143 -6.82 6.32 3.05
C GLY A 143 -7.87 6.49 4.13
N LEU A 144 -8.96 7.21 3.84
CA LEU A 144 -10.09 7.37 4.76
C LEU A 144 -10.80 6.05 5.03
N ALA A 145 -10.97 5.19 4.02
CA ALA A 145 -11.55 3.85 4.21
C ALA A 145 -10.69 2.99 5.15
N LEU A 146 -9.37 3.03 4.99
CA LEU A 146 -8.45 2.32 5.89
C LEU A 146 -8.48 2.90 7.30
N LEU A 147 -8.52 4.22 7.44
CA LEU A 147 -8.65 4.90 8.73
C LEU A 147 -9.96 4.52 9.43
N ALA A 148 -11.09 4.54 8.72
CA ALA A 148 -12.39 4.15 9.26
C ALA A 148 -12.38 2.68 9.70
N PHE A 149 -11.81 1.79 8.89
CA PHE A 149 -11.62 0.38 9.26
C PHE A 149 -10.79 0.25 10.55
N TYR A 150 -9.71 1.02 10.68
CA TYR A 150 -8.87 1.02 11.87
C TYR A 150 -9.61 1.54 13.11
N VAL A 151 -10.24 2.72 13.02
CA VAL A 151 -10.93 3.37 14.15
C VAL A 151 -12.11 2.52 14.64
N VAL A 152 -12.97 2.07 13.73
CA VAL A 152 -14.13 1.23 14.08
C VAL A 152 -13.67 -0.16 14.55
N GLY A 153 -12.61 -0.69 13.95
CA GLY A 153 -12.04 -1.99 14.29
C GLY A 153 -11.15 -1.98 15.53
N PHE A 154 -10.76 -0.82 16.06
CA PHE A 154 -9.70 -0.72 17.07
C PHE A 154 -9.98 -1.54 18.33
N ARG A 155 -11.15 -1.29 18.94
CA ARG A 155 -11.61 -2.01 20.15
C ARG A 155 -11.99 -3.47 19.90
N ARG A 156 -12.04 -3.89 18.62
CA ARG A 156 -12.43 -5.24 18.22
C ARG A 156 -11.22 -6.11 17.83
N PHE A 157 -10.19 -5.50 17.25
CA PHE A 157 -9.09 -6.22 16.63
C PHE A 157 -7.71 -5.86 17.18
N ILE A 158 -7.51 -4.62 17.63
CA ILE A 158 -6.18 -4.10 17.96
C ILE A 158 -5.95 -4.09 19.47
N TYR A 159 -6.84 -3.44 20.21
CA TYR A 159 -6.76 -3.30 21.66
C TYR A 159 -8.15 -3.44 22.26
N THR A 160 -8.52 -4.68 22.57
CA THR A 160 -9.86 -4.98 23.10
C THR A 160 -9.97 -4.63 24.58
N HIS A 161 -11.20 -4.63 25.12
CA HIS A 161 -11.40 -4.44 26.55
C HIS A 161 -10.81 -5.59 27.38
N GLU A 162 -10.76 -6.79 26.82
CA GLU A 162 -10.08 -7.93 27.44
C GLU A 162 -8.57 -7.73 27.47
N ASP A 163 -7.98 -7.19 26.39
CA ASP A 163 -6.55 -6.85 26.36
C ASP A 163 -6.19 -5.82 27.44
N GLU A 164 -7.05 -4.81 27.60
CA GLU A 164 -6.89 -3.74 28.59
C GLU A 164 -6.99 -4.28 30.02
N ALA A 165 -8.00 -5.10 30.32
CA ALA A 165 -8.14 -5.71 31.64
C ALA A 165 -7.00 -6.67 31.99
N GLU A 166 -6.51 -7.43 31.00
CA GLU A 166 -5.34 -8.31 31.18
C GLU A 166 -4.08 -7.49 31.46
N PHE A 167 -3.88 -6.38 30.73
CA PHE A 167 -2.77 -5.46 30.95
C PHE A 167 -2.83 -4.82 32.35
N ASP A 168 -3.99 -4.31 32.76
CA ASP A 168 -4.16 -3.67 34.07
C ASP A 168 -3.89 -4.64 35.21
N ARG A 169 -4.35 -5.90 35.09
CA ARG A 169 -4.06 -6.94 36.08
C ARG A 169 -2.55 -7.20 36.22
N LEU A 170 -1.84 -7.30 35.10
CA LEU A 170 -0.39 -7.49 35.11
C LEU A 170 0.34 -6.31 35.76
N VAL A 171 -0.14 -5.08 35.55
CA VAL A 171 0.42 -3.88 36.18
C VAL A 171 0.21 -3.89 37.70
N GLU A 172 -0.95 -4.35 38.18
CA GLU A 172 -1.23 -4.49 39.61
C GLU A 172 -0.35 -5.57 40.26
N ASP A 173 -0.24 -6.75 39.64
CA ASP A 173 0.63 -7.84 40.10
C ASP A 173 2.09 -7.36 40.24
N LEU A 174 2.62 -6.65 39.23
CA LEU A 174 3.96 -6.07 39.24
C LEU A 174 4.18 -5.01 40.33
N LYS A 175 3.14 -4.25 40.68
CA LYS A 175 3.21 -3.27 41.78
C LYS A 175 3.16 -3.96 43.15
N GLY A 176 2.37 -5.02 43.28
CA GLY A 176 2.23 -5.82 44.50
C GLY A 176 3.46 -6.66 44.83
N GLU A 177 4.18 -7.14 43.82
CA GLU A 177 5.39 -7.98 44.01
C GLU A 177 6.64 -7.19 44.44
N GLY A 178 6.60 -5.86 44.47
CA GLY A 178 7.76 -5.04 44.85
C GLY A 178 8.89 -5.18 43.84
N ARG A 179 8.94 -4.26 42.87
CA ARG A 179 9.94 -4.24 41.78
C ARG A 179 11.36 -4.57 42.29
N PRO A 180 12.03 -5.64 41.80
CA PRO A 180 13.47 -5.78 42.04
C PRO A 180 14.14 -4.53 41.47
N ALA A 181 14.95 -3.85 42.30
CA ALA A 181 15.65 -2.65 41.89
C ALA A 181 16.37 -2.91 40.56
N LEU A 182 16.11 -2.06 39.57
CA LEU A 182 16.95 -2.06 38.37
C LEU A 182 18.39 -1.81 38.87
N PRO A 183 19.39 -2.60 38.44
CA PRO A 183 20.77 -2.28 38.77
C PRO A 183 21.04 -0.86 38.27
N ASP A 184 21.42 0.02 39.19
CA ASP A 184 21.84 1.38 38.88
C ASP A 184 22.93 1.26 37.83
N GLY A 185 22.70 1.83 36.65
CA GLY A 185 23.65 1.77 35.55
C GLY A 185 24.93 2.50 35.94
N GLU A 186 26.02 1.74 36.04
CA GLU A 186 27.40 2.25 35.95
C GLU A 186 27.80 2.46 34.49
#